data_AF-A0A9X9XXE1-F1
#
_entry.id   AF-A0A9X9XXE1-F1
#
_cell.length_a   1.000
_cell.length_b   1.000
_cell.length_c   1.000
_cell.angle_alpha   90.00
_cell.angle_beta   90.00
_cell.angle_gamma   90.00
#
_symmetry.space_group_name_H-M   'P 1'
#
loop_
_entity.id
_entity.type
_entity.pdbx_description
1 polymer ?
#
loop_
_entity_poly.entity_id
_entity_poly.type
_entity_poly.pdbx_seq_one_letter_code
_entity_poly.pdbx_strand_id
1 'polypeptide(L)'
;MSWERFEAIRTMVSGNVPTGKHHGAPKHGDALLAGLIRCRRCGRKLTLRYSGTRNHIPRYSCNRAWMDNGSSHCSASGSLRVDDAIEERFPAWFALAPSPR
;
A
#
# COMPACT_ATOMS: atom_id res chain seq x y z
N MET A 1 -1.54 31.95 6.17
CA MET A 1 -0.92 30.85 5.39
C MET A 1 -0.52 31.41 4.03
N SER A 2 0.66 31.10 3.51
CA SER A 2 1.08 31.55 2.17
C SER A 2 0.35 30.77 1.07
N TRP A 3 0.27 31.37 -0.13
CA TRP A 3 -0.30 30.73 -1.31
C TRP A 3 0.46 29.46 -1.70
N GLU A 4 1.80 29.50 -1.64
CA GLU A 4 2.66 28.34 -1.90
C GLU A 4 2.35 27.17 -0.95
N ARG A 5 2.17 27.45 0.35
CA ARG A 5 1.82 26.42 1.34
C ARG A 5 0.45 25.82 1.04
N PHE A 6 -0.51 26.63 0.59
CA PHE A 6 -1.84 26.16 0.22
C PHE A 6 -1.78 25.20 -0.98
N GLU A 7 -1.07 25.56 -2.05
CA GLU A 7 -0.91 24.72 -3.24
C GLU A 7 -0.12 23.42 -2.96
N ALA A 8 0.90 23.49 -2.10
CA ALA A 8 1.62 22.29 -1.66
C ALA A 8 0.71 21.30 -0.91
N ILE A 9 -0.14 21.80 -0.02
CA ILE A 9 -1.12 20.97 0.70
C ILE A 9 -2.15 20.38 -0.27
N ARG A 10 -2.69 21.17 -1.21
CA ARG A 10 -3.63 20.66 -2.22
C ARG A 10 -3.04 19.53 -3.05
N THR A 11 -1.79 19.68 -3.47
CA THR A 11 -1.06 18.65 -4.22
C THR A 11 -0.94 17.38 -3.39
N MET A 12 -0.49 17.47 -2.13
CA MET A 12 -0.41 16.32 -1.22
C MET A 12 -1.78 15.65 -1.03
N VAL A 13 -2.83 16.42 -0.75
CA VAL A 13 -4.19 15.90 -0.49
C VAL A 13 -4.76 15.21 -1.73
N SER A 14 -4.48 15.70 -2.94
CA SER A 14 -4.91 15.03 -4.17
C SER A 14 -4.29 13.63 -4.34
N GLY A 15 -3.05 13.43 -3.88
CA GLY A 15 -2.38 12.13 -3.84
C GLY A 15 -2.92 11.18 -2.76
N ASN A 16 -3.64 11.71 -1.77
CA ASN A 16 -4.16 10.95 -0.65
C ASN A 16 -5.48 10.20 -0.97
N VAL A 17 -6.04 10.39 -2.16
CA VAL A 17 -7.23 9.67 -2.61
C VAL A 17 -6.96 8.15 -2.59
N PRO A 18 -7.70 7.35 -1.81
CA PRO A 18 -7.37 5.93 -1.60
C PRO A 18 -7.69 5.06 -2.82
N THR A 19 -8.50 5.54 -3.75
CA THR A 19 -8.96 4.83 -4.94
C THR A 19 -8.14 5.18 -6.19
N GLY A 20 -8.33 4.44 -7.27
CA GLY A 20 -7.72 4.75 -8.56
C GLY A 20 -6.21 4.49 -8.61
N LYS A 21 -5.45 5.44 -9.18
CA LYS A 21 -4.01 5.34 -9.45
C LYS A 21 -3.12 5.86 -8.32
N HIS A 22 -3.66 6.70 -7.46
CA HIS A 22 -2.94 7.29 -6.33
C HIS A 22 -2.58 6.21 -5.30
N HIS A 23 -1.57 6.43 -4.48
CA HIS A 23 -1.21 5.51 -3.39
C HIS A 23 -2.18 5.62 -2.22
N GLY A 24 -2.77 6.81 -2.02
CA GLY A 24 -3.61 7.10 -0.86
C GLY A 24 -2.77 7.65 0.29
N ALA A 25 -3.45 8.18 1.32
CA ALA A 25 -2.74 8.71 2.48
C ALA A 25 -1.89 7.63 3.18
N PRO A 26 -0.67 7.96 3.64
CA PRO A 26 0.09 7.11 4.54
C PRO A 26 -0.77 6.63 5.72
N LYS A 27 -0.60 5.37 6.11
CA LYS A 27 -1.36 4.72 7.19
C LYS A 27 -0.42 4.36 8.33
N HIS A 28 -0.95 4.34 9.55
CA HIS A 28 -0.26 3.80 10.71
C HIS A 28 -0.35 2.27 10.74
N GLY A 29 0.70 1.61 11.22
CA GLY A 29 0.78 0.16 11.41
C GLY A 29 1.98 -0.47 10.71
N ASP A 30 2.15 -1.78 10.91
CA ASP A 30 3.36 -2.52 10.52
C ASP A 30 3.37 -2.97 9.05
N ALA A 31 2.31 -2.69 8.29
CA ALA A 31 2.20 -3.11 6.89
C ALA A 31 2.78 -2.05 5.95
N LEU A 32 4.03 -2.23 5.56
CA LEU A 32 4.83 -1.27 4.78
C LEU A 32 4.19 -0.86 3.44
N LEU A 33 3.52 -1.80 2.77
CA LEU A 33 2.97 -1.62 1.42
C LEU A 33 1.48 -1.31 1.39
N ALA A 34 0.90 -0.88 2.51
CA ALA A 34 -0.50 -0.50 2.60
C ALA A 34 -0.88 0.53 1.52
N GLY A 35 -1.81 0.17 0.63
CA GLY A 35 -2.28 1.07 -0.45
C GLY A 35 -1.38 1.15 -1.69
N LEU A 36 -0.18 0.56 -1.64
CA LEU A 36 0.79 0.55 -2.75
C LEU A 36 0.69 -0.72 -3.61
N ILE A 37 0.52 -1.88 -2.98
CA ILE A 37 0.57 -3.17 -3.68
C ILE A 37 -0.76 -3.54 -4.36
N ARG A 38 -0.66 -4.11 -5.57
CA ARG A 38 -1.79 -4.52 -6.40
C ARG A 38 -1.79 -6.02 -6.65
N CYS A 39 -2.98 -6.59 -6.80
CA CYS A 39 -3.14 -7.98 -7.16
C CYS A 39 -2.66 -8.23 -8.59
N ARG A 40 -1.70 -9.13 -8.78
CA ARG A 40 -1.22 -9.54 -10.11
C ARG A 40 -2.34 -10.08 -11.02
N ARG A 41 -3.37 -10.72 -10.44
CA ARG A 41 -4.45 -11.37 -11.20
C ARG A 41 -5.50 -10.38 -11.72
N CYS A 42 -5.94 -9.43 -10.90
CA CYS A 42 -7.04 -8.52 -11.27
C CYS A 42 -6.67 -7.03 -11.26
N GLY A 43 -5.44 -6.66 -10.93
CA GLY A 43 -4.96 -5.27 -10.94
C GLY A 43 -5.52 -4.36 -9.84
N ARG A 44 -6.52 -4.83 -9.07
CA ARG A 44 -7.09 -4.10 -7.93
C ARG A 44 -6.07 -3.99 -6.81
N LYS A 45 -6.13 -2.89 -6.05
CA LYS A 45 -5.31 -2.72 -4.85
C LYS A 45 -5.63 -3.80 -3.82
N LEU A 46 -4.58 -4.30 -3.19
CA LEU A 46 -4.72 -5.18 -2.04
C LEU A 46 -5.12 -4.34 -0.82
N THR A 47 -6.05 -4.87 -0.03
CA THR A 47 -6.47 -4.26 1.24
C THR A 47 -5.83 -5.01 2.39
N LEU A 48 -5.57 -4.33 3.50
CA LEU A 48 -5.16 -5.00 4.73
C LEU A 48 -6.34 -5.73 5.36
N ARG A 49 -6.13 -6.99 5.70
CA ARG A 49 -6.91 -7.72 6.70
C ARG A 49 -5.99 -8.05 7.85
N TYR A 50 -6.49 -7.93 9.07
CA TYR A 50 -5.77 -8.35 10.26
C TYR A 50 -6.23 -9.75 10.67
N SER A 51 -5.33 -10.48 11.31
CA SER A 51 -5.54 -11.87 11.72
C SER A 51 -4.77 -12.22 12.99
N GLY A 52 -4.88 -13.47 13.44
CA GLY A 52 -4.25 -13.98 14.67
C GLY A 52 -5.09 -13.73 15.91
N THR A 53 -4.66 -14.31 17.05
CA THR A 53 -5.43 -14.36 18.30
C THR A 53 -5.79 -12.97 18.85
N ARG A 54 -4.96 -11.95 18.59
CA ARG A 54 -5.26 -10.55 18.97
C ARG A 54 -5.45 -9.63 17.76
N ASN A 55 -5.73 -10.18 16.57
CA ASN A 55 -6.02 -9.41 15.36
C ASN A 55 -4.97 -8.33 15.01
N HIS A 56 -3.68 -8.64 15.16
CA HIS A 56 -2.58 -7.69 14.92
C HIS A 56 -1.68 -8.11 13.75
N ILE A 57 -1.87 -9.31 13.18
CA ILE A 57 -1.02 -9.79 12.08
C ILE A 57 -1.60 -9.30 10.75
N PRO A 58 -0.93 -8.37 10.03
CA PRO A 58 -1.46 -7.85 8.78
C PRO A 58 -1.34 -8.87 7.64
N ARG A 59 -2.30 -8.81 6.72
CA ARG A 59 -2.33 -9.62 5.49
C ARG A 59 -2.79 -8.77 4.31
N TYR A 60 -2.01 -8.77 3.24
CA TYR A 60 -2.40 -8.18 1.97
C TYR A 60 -3.42 -9.09 1.27
N SER A 61 -4.67 -8.63 1.17
CA SER A 61 -5.79 -9.45 0.69
C SER A 61 -6.47 -8.82 -0.52
N CYS A 62 -6.65 -9.60 -1.59
CA CYS A 62 -7.39 -9.16 -2.76
C CYS A 62 -8.88 -9.46 -2.55
N ASN A 63 -9.54 -8.62 -1.76
CA ASN A 63 -10.93 -8.85 -1.36
C ASN A 63 -11.95 -7.95 -2.07
N ARG A 64 -11.48 -6.94 -2.81
CA ARG A 64 -12.35 -5.87 -3.30
C ARG A 64 -13.41 -6.37 -4.29
N ALA A 65 -13.04 -7.31 -5.16
CA ALA A 65 -13.98 -7.95 -6.10
C ALA A 65 -15.15 -8.61 -5.35
N TRP A 66 -14.84 -9.47 -4.37
CA TRP A 66 -15.84 -10.14 -3.56
C TRP A 66 -16.72 -9.15 -2.78
N MET A 67 -16.14 -8.09 -2.21
CA MET A 67 -16.91 -7.06 -1.47
C MET A 67 -17.82 -6.24 -2.38
N ASP A 68 -17.39 -5.94 -3.60
CA ASP A 68 -18.13 -5.06 -4.50
C ASP A 68 -19.26 -5.77 -5.23
N ASN A 69 -19.07 -7.03 -5.60
CA ASN A 69 -20.00 -7.72 -6.48
C ASN A 69 -20.08 -9.24 -6.27
N GLY A 70 -19.62 -9.76 -5.13
CA GLY A 70 -19.71 -11.19 -4.81
C GLY A 70 -18.82 -12.10 -5.65
N SER A 71 -17.90 -11.54 -6.45
CA SER A 71 -16.95 -12.34 -7.25
C SER A 71 -16.07 -13.24 -6.38
N SER A 72 -15.50 -14.28 -7.00
CA SER A 72 -14.49 -15.13 -6.36
C SER A 72 -13.28 -14.33 -5.83
N HIS A 73 -12.71 -14.79 -4.71
CA HIS A 73 -11.46 -14.24 -4.19
C HIS A 73 -10.30 -14.56 -5.15
N CYS A 74 -9.36 -13.62 -5.30
CA CYS A 74 -8.12 -13.90 -6.01
C CYS A 74 -7.15 -14.68 -5.12
N SER A 75 -6.58 -14.01 -4.12
CA SER A 75 -5.65 -14.59 -3.13
C SER A 75 -5.34 -13.56 -2.03
N ALA A 76 -4.74 -14.03 -0.93
CA ALA A 76 -4.20 -13.19 0.14
C ALA A 76 -2.81 -13.71 0.54
N SER A 77 -1.93 -12.79 0.93
CA SER A 77 -0.57 -13.08 1.40
C SER A 77 -0.37 -12.45 2.78
N GLY A 78 0.40 -13.12 3.66
CA GLY A 78 0.84 -12.51 4.92
C GLY A 78 1.76 -11.32 4.63
N SER A 79 1.65 -10.23 5.39
CA SER A 79 2.45 -9.03 5.15
C SER A 79 3.93 -9.24 5.50
N LEU A 80 4.22 -9.92 6.62
CA LEU A 80 5.57 -10.13 7.15
C LEU A 80 6.61 -10.49 6.07
N ARG A 81 6.41 -11.62 5.37
CA ARG A 81 7.36 -12.05 4.32
C ARG A 81 7.49 -11.08 3.14
N VAL A 82 6.41 -10.36 2.83
CA VAL A 82 6.42 -9.40 1.73
C VAL A 82 7.18 -8.15 2.14
N ASP A 83 6.95 -7.69 3.37
CA ASP A 83 7.59 -6.50 3.92
C ASP A 83 9.09 -6.76 4.18
N ASP A 84 9.44 -7.90 4.80
CA ASP A 84 10.84 -8.33 5.01
C ASP A 84 11.64 -8.33 3.69
N ALA A 85 11.05 -8.88 2.61
CA ALA A 85 11.71 -8.94 1.30
C ALA A 85 11.92 -7.55 0.68
N ILE A 86 11.01 -6.60 0.94
CA ILE A 86 11.17 -5.22 0.50
C ILE A 86 12.25 -4.52 1.33
N GLU A 87 12.22 -4.68 2.65
CA GLU A 87 13.20 -4.10 3.56
C GLU A 87 14.61 -4.61 3.28
N GLU A 88 14.78 -5.89 2.93
CA GLU A 88 16.08 -6.44 2.51
C GLU A 88 16.55 -5.80 1.19
N ARG A 89 15.64 -5.59 0.24
CA ARG A 89 15.99 -5.13 -1.11
C ARG A 89 16.20 -3.63 -1.22
N PHE A 90 15.55 -2.85 -0.37
CA PHE A 90 15.49 -1.38 -0.46
C PHE A 90 16.85 -0.69 -0.21
N PRO A 91 17.64 -1.05 0.83
CA PRO A 91 18.99 -0.51 1.03
C PRO A 91 19.92 -0.83 -0.14
N ALA A 92 19.85 -2.06 -0.65
CA ALA A 92 20.64 -2.47 -1.82
C ALA A 92 20.27 -1.68 -3.08
N TRP A 93 19.03 -1.16 -3.17
CA TRP A 93 18.63 -0.32 -4.29
C TRP A 93 19.26 1.07 -4.20
N PHE A 94 19.29 1.71 -3.03
CA PHE A 94 19.99 2.99 -2.84
C PHE A 94 21.51 2.89 -2.97
N ALA A 95 22.11 1.76 -2.59
CA ALA A 95 23.54 1.53 -2.78
C ALA A 95 23.94 1.40 -4.26
N LEU A 96 22.99 1.02 -5.14
CA LEU A 96 23.22 0.81 -6.57
C LEU A 96 22.60 1.89 -7.46
N ALA A 97 21.72 2.73 -6.93
CA ALA A 97 21.10 3.83 -7.65
C ALA A 97 22.03 5.05 -7.62
N PRO A 98 22.33 5.69 -8.77
CA PRO A 98 23.07 6.95 -8.77
C PRO A 98 22.29 7.99 -7.97
N SER A 99 23.00 8.83 -7.19
CA SER A 99 22.38 9.82 -6.31
C SER A 99 21.39 10.70 -7.08
N PRO A 100 20.17 10.93 -6.56
CA PRO A 100 19.27 11.90 -7.17
C PRO A 100 19.95 13.29 -7.09
N ARG A 101 20.10 13.94 -8.25
CA ARG A 101 20.54 15.34 -8.35
C ARG A 101 19.47 16.27 -7.85
#